data_AF-A0A7K2JTT7-F1
#
_entry.id   AF-A0A7K2JTT7-F1
#
_cell.length_a   1.000
_cell.length_b   1.000
_cell.length_c   1.000
_cell.angle_alpha   90.00
_cell.angle_beta   90.00
_cell.angle_gamma   90.00
#
_symmetry.space_group_name_H-M   'P 1'
#
loop_
_entity.id
_entity.type
_entity.pdbx_description
1 polymer ?
#
loop_
_entity_poly.entity_id
_entity_poly.type
_entity_poly.pdbx_seq_one_letter_code
_entity_poly.pdbx_strand_id
1 'polypeptide(L)'
;DRMMKEFAEPAMSGLVTVRTDAAHTVSFSPAKSLWKFLAVKPQNGKLVEYYDQAALKELYGDTFDGVLITRATGQKTPVTVQDVIGALRPALKSTTNRVAVIDTDPS
;
A
#
# COMPACT_ATOMS: atom_id res chain seq x y z
N ASP A 1 11.13 -10.47 17.68
CA ASP A 1 10.39 -9.19 17.77
C ASP A 1 9.01 -9.38 17.14
N ARG A 2 7.94 -8.87 17.77
CA ARG A 2 6.57 -8.96 17.24
C ARG A 2 6.44 -8.27 15.88
N MET A 3 7.09 -7.11 15.71
CA MET A 3 7.05 -6.33 14.47
C MET A 3 7.72 -7.06 13.30
N MET A 4 8.79 -7.83 13.57
CA MET A 4 9.45 -8.63 12.55
C MET A 4 8.52 -9.73 12.02
N LYS A 5 7.86 -10.49 12.92
CA LYS A 5 7.01 -11.64 12.57
C LYS A 5 5.65 -11.25 12.00
N GLU A 6 5.01 -10.22 12.57
CA GLU A 6 3.64 -9.83 12.18
C GLU A 6 3.61 -8.92 10.95
N PHE A 7 4.73 -8.26 10.62
CA PHE A 7 4.78 -7.32 9.52
C PHE A 7 5.98 -7.51 8.60
N ALA A 8 7.21 -7.42 9.10
CA ALA A 8 8.37 -7.33 8.20
C ALA A 8 8.58 -8.60 7.34
N GLU A 9 8.48 -9.79 7.95
CA GLU A 9 8.57 -11.07 7.27
C GLU A 9 7.42 -11.27 6.25
N PRO A 10 6.13 -11.12 6.63
CA PRO A 10 5.03 -11.14 5.66
C PRO A 10 5.17 -10.10 4.56
N ALA A 11 5.55 -8.86 4.89
CA ALA A 11 5.62 -7.76 3.93
C ALA A 11 6.60 -8.09 2.80
N MET A 12 7.73 -8.72 3.14
CA MET A 12 8.79 -9.08 2.20
C MET A 12 8.64 -10.50 1.62
N SER A 13 7.55 -11.21 1.90
CA SER A 13 7.39 -12.62 1.50
C SER A 13 7.10 -12.85 0.01
N GLY A 14 6.77 -11.79 -0.75
CA GLY A 14 6.43 -11.94 -2.16
C GLY A 14 5.87 -10.67 -2.79
N LEU A 15 5.41 -10.80 -4.04
CA LEU A 15 4.71 -9.73 -4.75
C LEU A 15 3.45 -9.30 -3.99
N VAL A 16 3.20 -7.99 -3.95
CA VAL A 16 1.94 -7.41 -3.50
C VAL A 16 1.40 -6.55 -4.63
N THR A 17 0.12 -6.67 -4.92
CA THR A 17 -0.57 -5.89 -5.96
C THR A 17 -1.53 -4.93 -5.30
N VAL A 18 -1.60 -3.69 -5.79
CA VAL A 18 -2.64 -2.72 -5.42
C VAL A 18 -3.39 -2.30 -6.67
N ARG A 19 -4.72 -2.22 -6.57
CA ARG A 19 -5.59 -1.89 -7.70
C ARG A 19 -6.88 -1.18 -7.28
N THR A 20 -7.47 -0.40 -8.17
CA THR A 20 -8.87 0.05 -8.07
C THR A 20 -9.77 -0.81 -8.96
N ASP A 21 -9.26 -1.24 -10.11
CA ASP A 21 -9.91 -2.14 -11.07
C ASP A 21 -8.85 -2.93 -11.88
N ALA A 22 -9.23 -3.58 -12.98
CA ALA A 22 -8.30 -4.35 -13.80
C ALA A 22 -7.34 -3.50 -14.64
N ALA A 23 -7.72 -2.26 -14.98
CA ALA A 23 -6.91 -1.34 -15.78
C ALA A 23 -5.94 -0.53 -14.91
N HIS A 24 -6.32 -0.22 -13.68
CA HIS A 24 -5.53 0.56 -12.74
C HIS A 24 -4.93 -0.35 -11.67
N THR A 25 -3.83 -1.02 -12.03
CA THR A 25 -3.15 -2.03 -11.20
C THR A 25 -1.64 -1.86 -11.23
N VAL A 26 -0.99 -2.03 -10.08
CA VAL A 26 0.48 -2.01 -9.96
C VAL A 26 0.94 -3.02 -8.91
N SER A 27 2.08 -3.67 -9.16
CA SER A 27 2.67 -4.65 -8.26
C SER A 27 4.05 -4.24 -7.77
N PHE A 28 4.33 -4.52 -6.50
CA PHE A 28 5.61 -4.27 -5.86
C PHE A 28 6.25 -5.59 -5.41
N SER A 29 7.56 -5.75 -5.65
CA SER A 29 8.29 -6.95 -5.27
C SER A 29 9.36 -6.66 -4.22
N PRO A 30 9.69 -7.64 -3.36
CA PRO A 30 10.76 -7.51 -2.36
C PRO A 30 12.10 -7.16 -3.00
N ALA A 31 12.39 -7.69 -4.19
CA ALA A 31 13.67 -7.50 -4.85
C ALA A 31 13.80 -6.15 -5.61
N LYS A 32 12.69 -5.57 -6.09
CA LYS A 32 12.74 -4.42 -7.02
C LYS A 32 12.21 -3.12 -6.45
N SER A 33 11.22 -3.15 -5.56
CA SER A 33 10.48 -1.94 -5.20
C SER A 33 10.04 -1.82 -3.75
N LEU A 34 9.70 -2.90 -3.04
CA LEU A 34 9.20 -2.78 -1.67
C LEU A 34 10.21 -2.10 -0.74
N TRP A 35 11.48 -2.48 -0.81
CA TRP A 35 12.54 -1.89 0.02
C TRP A 35 12.77 -0.39 -0.22
N LYS A 36 12.31 0.16 -1.36
CA LYS A 36 12.50 1.57 -1.71
C LYS A 36 11.58 2.49 -0.93
N PHE A 37 10.38 2.02 -0.58
CA PHE A 37 9.39 2.84 0.13
C PHE A 37 8.99 2.28 1.50
N LEU A 38 9.23 0.99 1.77
CA LEU A 38 8.80 0.35 3.00
C LEU A 38 9.98 0.09 3.94
N ALA A 39 9.85 0.52 5.19
CA ALA A 39 10.81 0.23 6.24
C ALA A 39 10.11 -0.01 7.58
N VAL A 40 10.87 -0.50 8.55
CA VAL A 40 10.48 -0.51 9.97
C VAL A 40 11.43 0.41 10.71
N LYS A 41 10.91 1.37 11.46
CA LYS A 41 11.71 2.37 12.18
C LYS A 41 11.35 2.42 13.66
N PRO A 42 12.30 2.74 14.56
CA PRO A 42 11.99 3.02 15.95
C PRO A 42 11.24 4.35 16.07
N GLN A 43 10.12 4.34 16.79
CA GLN A 43 9.34 5.51 17.19
C GLN A 43 8.88 5.30 18.64
N ASN A 44 9.27 6.21 19.53
CA ASN A 44 8.89 6.18 20.96
C ASN A 44 9.17 4.82 21.64
N GLY A 45 10.35 4.24 21.37
CA GLY A 45 10.77 2.96 21.97
C GLY A 45 10.07 1.72 21.40
N LYS A 46 9.29 1.85 20.31
CA LYS A 46 8.66 0.73 19.60
C LYS A 46 9.04 0.75 18.13
N LEU A 47 9.11 -0.42 17.50
CA LEU A 47 9.23 -0.52 16.05
C LEU A 47 7.87 -0.32 15.38
N VAL A 48 7.83 0.54 14.36
CA VAL A 48 6.62 0.88 13.61
C VAL A 48 6.86 0.81 12.10
N GLU A 49 5.77 0.61 11.35
CA GLU A 49 5.77 0.66 9.89
C GLU A 49 6.10 2.08 9.41
N TYR A 50 7.04 2.22 8.47
CA TYR A 50 7.37 3.48 7.82
C TYR A 50 7.17 3.35 6.30
N TYR A 51 6.51 4.35 5.72
CA TYR A 51 6.28 4.46 4.29
C TYR A 51 6.87 5.77 3.77
N ASP A 52 7.79 5.69 2.81
CA ASP A 52 8.22 6.82 2.02
C ASP A 52 7.15 7.12 0.96
N GLN A 53 6.35 8.16 1.21
CA GLN A 53 5.23 8.51 0.34
C GLN A 53 5.69 9.01 -1.03
N ALA A 54 6.82 9.71 -1.10
CA ALA A 54 7.35 10.22 -2.35
C ALA A 54 7.85 9.07 -3.22
N ALA A 55 8.64 8.15 -2.65
CA ALA A 55 9.11 6.98 -3.37
C ALA A 55 7.96 6.06 -3.80
N LEU A 56 6.91 5.92 -2.97
CA LEU A 56 5.73 5.15 -3.35
C LEU A 56 4.98 5.80 -4.52
N LYS A 57 4.73 7.13 -4.48
CA LYS A 57 4.09 7.87 -5.58
C LYS A 57 4.89 7.76 -6.87
N GLU A 58 6.22 7.86 -6.80
CA GLU A 58 7.08 7.69 -7.97
C GLU A 58 6.95 6.28 -8.57
N LEU A 59 6.91 5.24 -7.71
CA LEU A 59 6.85 3.85 -8.17
C LEU A 59 5.51 3.46 -8.82
N TYR A 60 4.38 4.02 -8.37
CA TYR A 60 3.11 3.80 -9.05
C TYR A 60 2.79 4.84 -10.13
N GLY A 61 3.59 5.91 -10.24
CA GLY A 61 3.47 6.94 -11.26
C GLY A 61 2.01 7.40 -11.48
N ASP A 62 1.56 7.23 -12.72
CA ASP A 62 0.26 7.69 -13.20
C ASP A 62 -0.81 6.57 -13.16
N THR A 63 -0.52 5.41 -12.55
CA THR A 63 -1.43 4.24 -12.52
C THR A 63 -2.83 4.57 -12.00
N PHE A 64 -2.98 5.58 -11.14
CA PHE A 64 -4.27 5.95 -10.54
C PHE A 64 -4.76 7.34 -10.97
N ASP A 65 -4.12 7.94 -11.98
CA ASP A 65 -4.51 9.26 -12.44
C ASP A 65 -5.91 9.22 -13.07
N GLY A 66 -6.74 10.20 -12.73
CA GLY A 66 -8.15 10.24 -13.17
C GLY A 66 -9.10 9.33 -12.39
N VAL A 67 -8.60 8.44 -11.51
CA VAL A 67 -9.46 7.62 -10.65
C VAL A 67 -9.96 8.44 -9.46
N LEU A 68 -11.28 8.47 -9.28
CA LEU A 68 -11.94 9.18 -8.19
C LEU A 68 -12.56 8.20 -7.20
N ILE A 69 -12.43 8.49 -5.91
CA ILE A 69 -13.08 7.76 -4.81
C ILE A 69 -14.27 8.57 -4.32
N THR A 70 -15.44 7.95 -4.23
CA THR A 70 -16.59 8.46 -3.47
C THR A 70 -16.29 8.33 -1.97
N ARG A 71 -16.07 9.45 -1.29
CA ARG A 71 -15.83 9.46 0.16
C ARG A 71 -17.15 9.26 0.91
N ALA A 72 -17.07 8.88 2.19
CA ALA A 72 -18.24 8.75 3.06
C ALA A 72 -19.09 10.03 3.16
N THR A 73 -18.51 11.19 2.83
CA THR A 73 -19.20 12.49 2.74
C THR A 73 -19.96 12.68 1.43
N GLY A 74 -19.90 11.74 0.48
CA GLY A 74 -20.39 11.86 -0.89
C GLY A 74 -19.46 12.63 -1.83
N GLN A 75 -18.39 13.25 -1.32
CA GLN A 75 -17.43 13.98 -2.15
C GLN A 75 -16.59 13.01 -2.98
N LYS A 76 -16.36 13.35 -4.25
CA LYS A 76 -15.41 12.63 -5.11
C LYS A 76 -14.05 13.30 -5.07
N THR A 77 -13.00 12.54 -4.75
CA THR A 77 -11.62 13.03 -4.73
C THR A 77 -10.70 12.04 -5.43
N PRO A 78 -9.58 12.49 -6.03
CA PRO A 78 -8.58 11.58 -6.59
C PRO A 78 -8.03 10.56 -5.58
N VAL A 79 -7.54 9.43 -6.08
CA VAL A 79 -6.75 8.48 -5.28
C VAL A 79 -5.50 9.18 -4.76
N THR A 80 -5.28 9.09 -3.45
CA THR A 80 -4.12 9.66 -2.77
C THR A 80 -3.11 8.56 -2.42
N VAL A 81 -1.86 8.95 -2.13
CA VAL A 81 -0.85 7.98 -1.65
C VAL A 81 -1.27 7.33 -0.33
N GLN A 82 -2.08 8.02 0.48
CA GLN A 82 -2.63 7.53 1.73
C GLN A 82 -3.68 6.43 1.49
N ASP A 83 -4.49 6.54 0.44
CA ASP A 83 -5.41 5.48 0.03
C ASP A 83 -4.64 4.22 -0.39
N VAL A 84 -3.56 4.39 -1.15
CA VAL A 84 -2.66 3.31 -1.56
C VAL A 84 -2.02 2.63 -0.34
N ILE A 85 -1.47 3.40 0.61
CA ILE A 85 -0.90 2.87 1.85
C ILE A 85 -1.97 2.14 2.68
N GLY A 86 -3.16 2.72 2.79
CA GLY A 86 -4.28 2.15 3.52
C GLY A 86 -4.67 0.77 3.00
N ALA A 87 -4.74 0.60 1.67
CA ALA A 87 -5.02 -0.67 1.02
C ALA A 87 -3.84 -1.65 1.11
N LEU A 88 -2.59 -1.18 0.97
CA LEU A 88 -1.40 -2.02 1.02
C LEU A 88 -1.15 -2.63 2.42
N ARG A 89 -1.38 -1.87 3.49
CA ARG A 89 -1.07 -2.29 4.87
C ARG A 89 -1.63 -3.68 5.24
N PRO A 90 -2.93 -4.01 5.03
CA PRO A 90 -3.43 -5.35 5.31
C PRO A 90 -2.84 -6.42 4.40
N ALA A 91 -2.65 -6.12 3.10
CA ALA A 91 -2.06 -7.06 2.15
C ALA A 91 -0.59 -7.41 2.50
N LEU A 92 0.17 -6.44 3.01
CA LEU A 92 1.55 -6.63 3.47
C LEU A 92 1.65 -7.51 4.73
N LYS A 93 0.59 -7.61 5.54
CA LYS A 93 0.55 -8.51 6.71
C LYS A 93 0.21 -9.95 6.35
N SER A 94 -0.19 -10.22 5.11
CA SER A 94 -0.56 -11.55 4.65
C SER A 94 0.52 -12.16 3.76
N THR A 95 0.74 -13.47 3.89
CA THR A 95 1.57 -14.24 2.95
C THR A 95 0.76 -14.80 1.78
N THR A 96 -0.57 -14.77 1.84
CA THR A 96 -1.48 -15.37 0.85
C THR A 96 -2.42 -14.35 0.20
N ASN A 97 -3.00 -13.43 0.99
CA ASN A 97 -3.93 -12.40 0.53
C ASN A 97 -3.18 -11.11 0.22
N ARG A 98 -2.49 -11.09 -0.92
CA ARG A 98 -1.57 -10.01 -1.30
C ARG A 98 -2.06 -9.13 -2.45
N VAL A 99 -3.38 -9.07 -2.63
CA VAL A 99 -4.04 -8.13 -3.55
C VAL A 99 -4.81 -7.12 -2.72
N ALA A 100 -4.31 -5.89 -2.68
CA ALA A 100 -4.92 -4.73 -2.07
C ALA A 100 -5.91 -4.09 -3.06
N VAL A 101 -7.15 -3.92 -2.64
CA VAL A 101 -8.18 -3.24 -3.44
C VAL A 101 -8.47 -1.89 -2.79
N ILE A 102 -8.34 -0.82 -3.57
CA ILE A 102 -8.84 0.50 -3.19
C ILE A 102 -10.27 0.56 -3.71
N ASP A 103 -11.24 0.46 -2.81
CA ASP A 103 -12.64 0.62 -3.15
C ASP A 103 -12.92 2.08 -3.53
N THR A 104 -13.41 2.30 -4.74
CA THR A 104 -13.69 3.64 -5.29
C THR A 104 -15.14 4.06 -5.08
N ASP A 105 -16.02 3.13 -4.71
CA ASP A 105 -17.42 3.40 -4.42
C ASP A 105 -17.90 2.57 -3.23
N PRO A 106 -17.37 2.85 -2.02
CA PRO A 106 -17.82 2.18 -0.81
C PRO A 106 -19.26 2.62 -0.52
N SER A 107 -20.20 1.72 -0.81
CA SER A 107 -21.64 1.87 -0.55
C SER A 107 -22.04 1.38 0.83
#